data_AF-A0A3P6IKY5-F1
#
_entry.id   AF-A0A3P6IKY5-F1
#
_cell.length_a   1.000
_cell.length_b   1.000
_cell.length_c   1.000
_cell.angle_alpha   90.00
_cell.angle_beta   90.00
_cell.angle_gamma   90.00
#
_symmetry.space_group_name_H-M   'P 1'
#
loop_
_entity.id
_entity.type
_entity.pdbx_description
1 polymer ?
#
loop_
_entity_poly.entity_id
_entity_poly.type
_entity_poly.pdbx_seq_one_letter_code
_entity_poly.pdbx_strand_id
1 'polypeptide(L)'
;MVTSRVVDAESEEPTRKDEHIACELEKLREWFKVCSGCWMTWINYIFITGFSSYCRYLKVADHFLPKEVKQQNEDLTKSFGEWLQYLTVGFNLLVYGIGSKKGLLDGFCKFISGYTYVTVDAYHPAVSMRTILQKLESGFSIRCGVKERNIVLWAAILANELGKKSEDVILVINNIDGVGLRHLFVREAVQQQALIELAKCKYIHIVASMDHFNTPSLWSWEMLGFYNFLWVKASTMCCYQLEILAGESKLLKLDSSNSAYDHTSASLEVIWQALTLNSRMIFVKIIKMFFNYNKPIEFSILYDRAKDDFLVNNDVVLQQHLIELLDHKLISKEQQLNGSEYISVLVDKNVNI
;
A
#
# COMPACT_ATOMS: atom_id res chain seq x y z
N MET A 1 2.62 -3.89 29.42
CA MET A 1 2.96 -2.76 30.30
C MET A 1 2.04 -1.62 29.94
N VAL A 2 1.18 -1.26 30.90
CA VAL A 2 0.23 -0.14 30.83
C VAL A 2 0.99 1.15 30.60
N THR A 3 0.56 1.97 29.65
CA THR A 3 0.83 3.42 29.67
C THR A 3 -0.45 4.18 29.38
N SER A 4 -1.11 4.58 30.46
CA SER A 4 -1.96 5.75 30.50
C SER A 4 -1.09 6.99 30.33
N ARG A 5 -1.39 7.81 29.33
CA ARG A 5 -1.01 9.23 29.33
C ARG A 5 -2.19 10.04 28.82
N VAL A 6 -2.84 10.69 29.78
CA VAL A 6 -3.58 11.94 29.56
C VAL A 6 -2.57 12.96 29.05
N VAL A 7 -2.84 13.56 27.90
CA VAL A 7 -2.22 14.82 27.50
C VAL A 7 -3.36 15.73 27.06
N ASP A 8 -3.47 16.81 27.79
CA ASP A 8 -4.50 17.83 27.72
C ASP A 8 -4.56 18.51 26.35
N ALA A 9 -5.76 18.95 26.00
CA ALA A 9 -6.02 19.81 24.87
C ALA A 9 -5.50 21.23 25.18
N GLU A 10 -4.31 21.57 24.68
CA GLU A 10 -3.89 22.96 24.55
C GLU A 10 -4.21 23.46 23.14
N SER A 11 -5.05 24.49 23.08
CA SER A 11 -5.34 25.30 21.92
C SER A 11 -4.11 26.12 21.51
N GLU A 12 -3.40 25.70 20.46
CA GLU A 12 -2.36 26.54 19.84
C GLU A 12 -2.99 27.49 18.80
N GLU A 13 -2.94 28.79 19.09
CA GLU A 13 -3.19 29.86 18.10
C GLU A 13 -2.14 29.80 16.97
N PRO A 14 -2.49 30.18 15.73
CA PRO A 14 -1.59 30.02 14.58
C PRO A 14 -0.36 30.91 14.73
N THR A 15 0.81 30.29 14.65
CA THR A 15 2.09 31.00 14.79
C THR A 15 2.42 31.78 13.52
N ARG A 16 3.14 32.90 13.66
CA ARG A 16 3.68 33.78 12.59
C ARG A 16 4.37 33.07 11.40
N LYS A 17 4.67 31.78 11.51
CA LYS A 17 5.22 30.93 10.44
C LYS A 17 4.16 30.53 9.41
N ASP A 18 2.88 30.45 9.81
CA ASP A 18 1.77 30.05 8.95
C ASP A 18 1.38 31.17 7.97
N GLU A 19 1.56 32.44 8.35
CA GLU A 19 1.38 33.61 7.47
C GLU A 19 2.44 33.68 6.36
N HIS A 20 3.69 33.32 6.67
CA HIS A 20 4.77 33.27 5.67
C HIS A 20 4.54 32.15 4.64
N ILE A 21 3.89 31.06 5.06
CA ILE A 21 3.51 29.93 4.20
C ILE A 21 2.30 30.28 3.32
N ALA A 22 1.33 31.05 3.84
CA ALA A 22 0.23 31.57 3.03
C ALA A 22 0.73 32.47 1.89
N CYS A 23 1.74 33.31 2.15
CA CYS A 23 2.40 34.12 1.13
C CYS A 23 3.17 33.27 0.09
N GLU A 24 3.80 32.18 0.50
CA GLU A 24 4.44 31.24 -0.45
C GLU A 24 3.43 30.45 -1.29
N LEU A 25 2.26 30.12 -0.72
CA LEU A 25 1.17 29.44 -1.43
C LEU A 25 0.50 30.36 -2.46
N GLU A 26 0.37 31.66 -2.17
CA GLU A 26 -0.08 32.65 -3.16
C GLU A 26 0.94 32.78 -4.31
N LYS A 27 2.24 32.82 -4.00
CA LYS A 27 3.30 32.80 -5.02
C LYS A 27 3.28 31.52 -5.85
N LEU A 28 3.03 30.36 -5.24
CA LEU A 28 2.86 29.09 -5.96
C LEU A 28 1.60 29.09 -6.84
N ARG A 29 0.50 29.70 -6.38
CA ARG A 29 -0.74 29.83 -7.15
C ARG A 29 -0.57 30.76 -8.35
N GLU A 30 0.19 31.84 -8.20
CA GLU A 30 0.62 32.70 -9.30
C GLU A 30 1.57 31.96 -10.25
N TRP A 31 2.52 31.19 -9.72
CA TRP A 31 3.46 30.39 -10.51
C TRP A 31 2.74 29.29 -11.32
N PHE A 32 1.75 28.62 -10.74
CA PHE A 32 0.90 27.64 -11.43
C PHE A 32 0.11 28.24 -12.59
N LYS A 33 -0.32 29.51 -12.48
CA LYS A 33 -0.96 30.23 -13.58
C LYS A 33 0.03 30.58 -14.70
N VAL A 34 1.29 30.86 -14.35
CA VAL A 34 2.37 31.18 -15.29
C VAL A 34 2.94 29.95 -16.00
N CYS A 35 2.95 28.78 -15.36
CA CYS A 35 3.60 27.56 -15.86
C CYS A 35 2.68 26.56 -16.57
N SER A 36 1.49 26.98 -17.00
CA SER A 36 0.54 26.14 -17.77
C SER A 36 1.05 25.62 -19.12
N GLY A 37 2.32 25.88 -19.48
CA GLY A 37 2.93 25.47 -20.74
C GLY A 37 4.14 24.51 -20.67
N CYS A 38 4.64 24.10 -19.50
CA CYS A 38 5.87 23.28 -19.46
C CYS A 38 5.84 22.16 -18.39
N TRP A 39 5.58 20.93 -18.83
CA TRP A 39 5.57 19.72 -17.98
C TRP A 39 6.96 19.33 -17.44
N MET A 40 8.05 19.72 -18.13
CA MET A 40 9.42 19.34 -17.73
C MET A 40 9.95 20.09 -16.50
N THR A 41 9.45 21.30 -16.21
CA THR A 41 9.85 22.07 -15.02
C THR A 41 9.25 21.54 -13.71
N TRP A 42 8.16 20.75 -13.79
CA TRP A 42 7.50 20.15 -12.63
C TRP A 42 8.34 19.06 -11.96
N ILE A 43 8.98 18.20 -12.77
CA ILE A 43 9.78 17.08 -12.28
C ILE A 43 11.04 17.60 -11.56
N ASN A 44 11.67 18.64 -12.11
CA ASN A 44 12.86 19.25 -11.49
C ASN A 44 12.54 20.00 -10.20
N TYR A 45 11.37 20.63 -10.06
CA TYR A 45 11.03 21.37 -8.83
C TYR A 45 10.70 20.44 -7.66
N ILE A 46 10.03 19.31 -7.93
CA ILE A 46 9.76 18.26 -6.92
C ILE A 46 11.07 17.63 -6.41
N PHE A 47 12.08 17.50 -7.27
CA PHE A 47 13.42 17.02 -6.88
C PHE A 47 14.20 18.04 -6.02
N ILE A 48 13.92 19.35 -6.15
CA ILE A 48 14.65 20.43 -5.46
C ILE A 48 13.99 20.82 -4.13
N THR A 49 12.65 20.79 -4.03
CA THR A 49 11.97 21.00 -2.76
C THR A 49 11.99 19.72 -1.95
N GLY A 50 13.00 19.57 -1.08
CA GLY A 50 13.21 18.37 -0.27
C GLY A 50 11.93 17.84 0.40
N PHE A 51 11.87 16.51 0.53
CA PHE A 51 10.76 15.71 1.08
C PHE A 51 10.08 16.29 2.33
N SER A 52 10.85 16.96 3.21
CA SER A 52 10.33 17.65 4.40
C SER A 52 9.31 18.74 4.08
N SER A 53 9.50 19.47 2.97
CA SER A 53 8.58 20.51 2.52
C SER A 53 7.28 19.91 1.99
N TYR A 54 7.35 18.82 1.22
CA TYR A 54 6.17 18.14 0.69
C TYR A 54 5.28 17.55 1.79
N CYS A 55 5.87 16.87 2.77
CA CYS A 55 5.11 16.40 3.94
C CYS A 55 4.49 17.55 4.74
N ARG A 56 5.14 18.72 4.76
CA ARG A 56 4.59 19.91 5.40
C ARG A 56 3.41 20.48 4.62
N TYR A 57 3.48 20.50 3.28
CA TYR A 57 2.36 20.91 2.43
C TYR A 57 1.14 20.01 2.58
N LEU A 58 1.35 18.68 2.66
CA LEU A 58 0.26 17.73 2.89
C LEU A 58 -0.48 18.00 4.21
N LYS A 59 0.26 18.35 5.28
CA LYS A 59 -0.33 18.72 6.59
C LYS A 59 -1.15 20.01 6.53
N VAL A 60 -0.68 20.98 5.75
CA VAL A 60 -1.34 22.29 5.63
C VAL A 60 -2.56 22.22 4.71
N ALA A 61 -2.58 21.29 3.74
CA ALA A 61 -3.68 21.15 2.77
C ALA A 61 -5.05 20.96 3.42
N ASP A 62 -5.13 20.21 4.53
CA ASP A 62 -6.40 19.95 5.22
C ASP A 62 -7.00 21.21 5.87
N HIS A 63 -6.18 22.22 6.19
CA HIS A 63 -6.68 23.47 6.75
C HIS A 63 -7.47 24.30 5.72
N PHE A 64 -7.10 24.21 4.44
CA PHE A 64 -7.70 24.96 3.34
C PHE A 64 -8.99 24.35 2.77
N LEU A 65 -9.54 23.31 3.40
CA LEU A 65 -10.80 22.69 2.97
C LEU A 65 -11.97 23.70 3.00
N PRO A 66 -12.84 23.71 1.97
CA PRO A 66 -14.04 24.55 1.94
C PRO A 66 -14.93 24.32 3.16
N LYS A 67 -15.59 25.38 3.65
CA LYS A 67 -16.49 25.31 4.81
C LYS A 67 -17.65 24.33 4.61
N GLU A 68 -18.16 24.23 3.39
CA GLU A 68 -19.22 23.28 3.01
C GLU A 68 -18.80 21.83 3.22
N VAL A 69 -17.56 21.48 2.87
CA VAL A 69 -17.01 20.12 3.06
C VAL A 69 -16.85 19.81 4.54
N LYS A 70 -16.43 20.79 5.35
CA LYS A 70 -16.33 20.62 6.81
C LYS A 70 -17.71 20.34 7.43
N GLN A 71 -18.75 21.06 7.00
CA GLN A 71 -20.12 20.81 7.44
C GLN A 71 -20.62 19.41 7.02
N GLN A 72 -20.34 18.99 5.79
CA GLN A 72 -20.69 17.62 5.35
C GLN A 72 -19.99 16.55 6.20
N ASN A 73 -18.72 16.77 6.57
CA ASN A 73 -18.00 15.85 7.44
C ASN A 73 -18.62 15.80 8.85
N GLU A 74 -19.03 16.93 9.40
CA GLU A 74 -19.75 16.99 10.67
C GLU A 74 -21.10 16.27 10.60
N ASP A 75 -21.85 16.43 9.51
CA ASP A 75 -23.13 15.73 9.33
C ASP A 75 -22.94 14.22 9.20
N LEU A 76 -21.88 13.76 8.52
CA LEU A 76 -21.50 12.35 8.48
C LEU A 76 -21.20 11.81 9.88
N THR A 77 -20.51 12.57 10.74
CA THR A 77 -20.25 12.13 12.12
C THR A 77 -21.52 12.03 12.97
N LYS A 78 -22.55 12.84 12.68
CA LYS A 78 -23.85 12.72 13.35
C LYS A 78 -24.59 11.43 12.95
N SER A 79 -24.36 10.95 11.72
CA SER A 79 -25.01 9.72 11.20
C SER A 79 -24.46 8.41 11.78
N PHE A 80 -23.45 8.45 12.66
CA PHE A 80 -22.88 7.24 13.27
C PHE A 80 -23.91 6.40 14.06
N GLY A 81 -24.97 7.02 14.57
CA GLY A 81 -26.07 6.29 15.21
C GLY A 81 -26.82 5.37 14.22
N GLU A 82 -27.04 5.84 12.99
CA GLU A 82 -27.67 5.04 11.93
C GLU A 82 -26.77 3.89 11.49
N TRP A 83 -25.46 4.13 11.46
CA TRP A 83 -24.48 3.09 11.10
C TRP A 83 -24.51 1.93 12.11
N LEU A 84 -24.59 2.23 13.41
CA LEU A 84 -24.76 1.20 14.43
C LEU A 84 -26.05 0.40 14.25
N GLN A 85 -27.16 1.06 13.89
CA GLN A 85 -28.41 0.37 13.61
C GLN A 85 -28.25 -0.61 12.44
N TYR A 86 -27.61 -0.18 11.35
CA TYR A 86 -27.33 -1.07 10.21
C TYR A 86 -26.46 -2.27 10.59
N LEU A 87 -25.43 -2.04 11.45
CA LEU A 87 -24.60 -3.13 11.96
C LEU A 87 -25.40 -4.12 12.80
N THR A 88 -26.29 -3.64 13.69
CA THR A 88 -27.11 -4.53 14.54
C THR A 88 -28.09 -5.40 13.73
N VAL A 89 -28.52 -4.92 12.56
CA VAL A 89 -29.35 -5.70 11.63
C VAL A 89 -28.54 -6.77 10.89
N GLY A 90 -27.20 -6.68 10.92
CA GLY A 90 -26.28 -7.61 10.27
C GLY A 90 -25.87 -7.19 8.86
N PHE A 91 -26.01 -5.90 8.51
CA PHE A 91 -25.41 -5.35 7.30
C PHE A 91 -23.94 -5.01 7.56
N ASN A 92 -23.08 -5.31 6.60
CA ASN A 92 -21.71 -4.80 6.61
C ASN A 92 -21.68 -3.43 5.92
N LEU A 93 -20.82 -2.53 6.36
CA LEU A 93 -20.73 -1.18 5.80
C LEU A 93 -19.52 -1.06 4.88
N LEU A 94 -19.75 -0.48 3.70
CA LEU A 94 -18.69 -0.13 2.77
C LEU A 94 -18.74 1.37 2.49
N VAL A 95 -17.75 2.09 3.01
CA VAL A 95 -17.63 3.53 2.88
C VAL A 95 -16.82 3.87 1.63
N TYR A 96 -17.43 4.59 0.69
CA TYR A 96 -16.80 5.02 -0.54
C TYR A 96 -16.92 6.53 -0.74
N GLY A 97 -15.98 7.11 -1.46
CA GLY A 97 -15.95 8.53 -1.76
C GLY A 97 -14.55 9.07 -1.90
N ILE A 98 -14.46 10.32 -2.33
CA ILE A 98 -13.21 11.01 -2.60
C ILE A 98 -12.66 11.60 -1.29
N GLY A 99 -11.37 11.38 -1.06
CA GLY A 99 -10.65 11.86 0.13
C GLY A 99 -10.41 10.76 1.15
N SER A 100 -9.46 11.01 2.05
CA SER A 100 -9.12 10.05 3.09
C SER A 100 -10.28 9.88 4.07
N LYS A 101 -10.71 8.63 4.25
CA LYS A 101 -11.81 8.23 5.15
C LYS A 101 -11.31 7.79 6.52
N LYS A 102 -9.99 7.70 6.72
CA LYS A 102 -9.40 7.24 7.98
C LYS A 102 -9.84 8.11 9.16
N GLY A 103 -9.84 9.44 9.01
CA GLY A 103 -10.31 10.34 10.06
C GLY A 103 -11.78 10.13 10.45
N LEU A 104 -12.63 9.75 9.49
CA LEU A 104 -14.04 9.43 9.72
C LEU A 104 -14.17 8.10 10.48
N LEU A 105 -13.42 7.08 10.08
CA LEU A 105 -13.41 5.77 10.73
C LEU A 105 -12.78 5.82 12.13
N ASP A 106 -11.74 6.63 12.34
CA ASP A 106 -11.17 6.89 13.67
C ASP A 106 -12.20 7.60 14.58
N GLY A 107 -12.99 8.54 14.03
CA GLY A 107 -14.12 9.16 14.72
C GLY A 107 -15.20 8.14 15.11
N PHE A 108 -15.50 7.21 14.21
CA PHE A 108 -16.41 6.10 14.46
C PHE A 108 -15.87 5.13 15.54
N CYS A 109 -14.59 4.80 15.51
CA CYS A 109 -13.94 3.99 16.56
C CYS A 109 -14.01 4.65 17.94
N LYS A 110 -13.87 5.98 18.02
CA LYS A 110 -14.06 6.72 19.28
C LYS A 110 -15.49 6.63 19.79
N PHE A 111 -16.48 6.67 18.90
CA PHE A 111 -17.89 6.49 19.25
C PHE A 111 -18.20 5.07 19.76
N ILE A 112 -17.44 4.08 19.30
CA ILE A 112 -17.62 2.64 19.58
C ILE A 112 -16.76 2.16 20.74
N SER A 113 -16.16 3.05 21.52
CA SER A 113 -15.26 2.67 22.63
C SER A 113 -15.87 1.74 23.68
N GLY A 114 -17.20 1.56 23.70
CA GLY A 114 -17.91 0.60 24.55
C GLY A 114 -18.07 -0.82 23.98
N TYR A 115 -17.70 -1.07 22.71
CA TYR A 115 -17.80 -2.39 22.06
C TYR A 115 -16.41 -2.94 21.71
N THR A 116 -16.34 -4.25 21.47
CA THR A 116 -15.13 -4.90 20.99
C THR A 116 -14.93 -4.62 19.51
N TYR A 117 -13.93 -3.80 19.18
CA TYR A 117 -13.57 -3.51 17.80
C TYR A 117 -12.09 -3.80 17.51
N VAL A 118 -11.80 -4.16 16.26
CA VAL A 118 -10.44 -4.40 15.77
C VAL A 118 -10.23 -3.55 14.52
N THR A 119 -9.23 -2.66 14.57
CA THR A 119 -8.84 -1.82 13.43
C THR A 119 -7.69 -2.45 12.66
N VAL A 120 -7.85 -2.53 11.34
CA VAL A 120 -6.86 -3.02 10.40
C VAL A 120 -6.58 -1.95 9.35
N ASP A 121 -5.34 -1.49 9.31
CA ASP A 121 -4.84 -0.59 8.27
C ASP A 121 -4.30 -1.41 7.10
N ALA A 122 -5.14 -1.67 6.09
CA ALA A 122 -4.76 -2.51 4.95
C ALA A 122 -3.99 -1.74 3.85
N TYR A 123 -3.78 -0.43 3.97
CA TYR A 123 -2.88 0.31 3.10
C TYR A 123 -1.40 -0.09 3.26
N HIS A 124 -1.01 -0.72 4.38
CA HIS A 124 0.36 -1.16 4.59
C HIS A 124 0.64 -2.50 3.90
N PRO A 125 1.66 -2.61 3.03
CA PRO A 125 1.92 -3.80 2.22
C PRO A 125 2.25 -5.06 3.03
N ALA A 126 2.78 -4.93 4.25
CA ALA A 126 3.06 -6.10 5.09
C ALA A 126 1.79 -6.73 5.71
N VAL A 127 0.62 -6.08 5.57
CA VAL A 127 -0.63 -6.59 6.10
C VAL A 127 -1.24 -7.60 5.13
N SER A 128 -1.20 -8.87 5.53
CA SER A 128 -1.89 -9.97 4.85
C SER A 128 -3.10 -10.43 5.65
N MET A 129 -4.01 -11.20 5.04
CA MET A 129 -5.13 -11.84 5.75
C MET A 129 -4.66 -12.67 6.96
N ARG A 130 -3.46 -13.25 6.89
CA ARG A 130 -2.88 -13.99 8.03
C ARG A 130 -2.64 -13.07 9.22
N THR A 131 -2.06 -11.90 8.98
CA THR A 131 -1.82 -10.90 10.03
C THR A 131 -3.14 -10.42 10.65
N ILE A 132 -4.21 -10.31 9.85
CA ILE A 132 -5.55 -9.96 10.33
C ILE A 132 -6.09 -11.06 11.25
N LEU A 133 -6.01 -12.32 10.83
CA LEU A 133 -6.45 -13.46 11.63
C LEU A 133 -5.63 -13.61 12.91
N GLN A 134 -4.31 -13.41 12.87
CA GLN A 134 -3.46 -13.37 14.08
C GLN A 134 -3.87 -12.24 15.03
N LYS A 135 -4.18 -11.05 14.50
CA LYS A 135 -4.67 -9.94 15.31
C LYS A 135 -6.00 -10.28 15.97
N LEU A 136 -6.94 -10.89 15.24
CA LEU A 136 -8.20 -11.38 15.80
C LEU A 136 -7.94 -12.40 16.91
N GLU A 137 -7.13 -13.43 16.67
CA GLU A 137 -6.78 -14.43 17.69
C GLU A 137 -6.20 -13.81 18.96
N SER A 138 -5.24 -12.89 18.80
CA SER A 138 -4.60 -12.19 19.91
C SER A 138 -5.60 -11.29 20.67
N GLY A 139 -6.53 -10.64 19.95
CA GLY A 139 -7.58 -9.81 20.53
C GLY A 139 -8.58 -10.63 21.35
N PHE A 140 -8.92 -11.85 20.91
CA PHE A 140 -9.89 -12.71 21.59
C PHE A 140 -9.27 -13.73 22.56
N SER A 141 -7.94 -13.81 22.64
CA SER A 141 -7.19 -14.82 23.40
C SER A 141 -7.64 -16.26 23.09
N ILE A 142 -7.95 -16.54 21.81
CA ILE A 142 -8.34 -17.88 21.34
C ILE A 142 -7.15 -18.50 20.62
N ARG A 143 -6.75 -19.71 21.01
CA ARG A 143 -5.70 -20.46 20.31
C ARG A 143 -6.35 -21.36 19.26
N CYS A 144 -6.50 -20.89 18.03
CA CYS A 144 -6.82 -21.82 16.94
C CYS A 144 -5.55 -22.61 16.61
N GLY A 145 -5.57 -23.93 16.89
CA GLY A 145 -4.40 -24.81 16.70
C GLY A 145 -4.06 -25.15 15.24
N VAL A 146 -4.46 -24.34 14.26
CA VAL A 146 -4.26 -24.65 12.83
C VAL A 146 -2.98 -24.01 12.32
N LYS A 147 -2.00 -24.86 11.99
CA LYS A 147 -0.76 -24.48 11.32
C LYS A 147 -1.06 -23.97 9.91
N GLU A 148 -1.14 -22.65 9.75
CA GLU A 148 -0.74 -21.76 8.62
C GLU A 148 -1.09 -22.09 7.15
N ARG A 149 -1.47 -23.32 6.78
CA ARG A 149 -1.54 -23.78 5.38
C ARG A 149 -2.86 -23.39 4.69
N ASN A 150 -3.99 -23.42 5.40
CA ASN A 150 -5.31 -23.12 4.84
C ASN A 150 -5.99 -21.97 5.59
N ILE A 151 -5.94 -20.77 4.99
CA ILE A 151 -6.45 -19.51 5.58
C ILE A 151 -7.99 -19.56 5.71
N VAL A 152 -8.69 -20.17 4.76
CA VAL A 152 -10.17 -20.28 4.77
C VAL A 152 -10.67 -21.16 5.91
N LEU A 153 -10.03 -22.31 6.12
CA LEU A 153 -10.41 -23.22 7.21
C LEU A 153 -10.12 -22.60 8.58
N TRP A 154 -9.05 -21.81 8.67
CA TRP A 154 -8.74 -21.05 9.88
C TRP A 154 -9.81 -20.00 10.18
N ALA A 155 -10.24 -19.22 9.18
CA ALA A 155 -11.35 -18.28 9.32
C ALA A 155 -12.65 -18.97 9.75
N ALA A 156 -12.97 -20.14 9.18
CA ALA A 156 -14.16 -20.91 9.56
C ALA A 156 -14.12 -21.45 11.01
N ILE A 157 -12.95 -21.78 11.54
CA ILE A 157 -12.81 -22.18 12.95
C ILE A 157 -12.98 -20.97 13.86
N LEU A 158 -12.34 -19.85 13.52
CA LEU A 158 -12.47 -18.58 14.23
C LEU A 158 -13.94 -18.16 14.32
N ALA A 159 -14.64 -18.20 13.18
CA ALA A 159 -16.08 -17.99 13.06
C ALA A 159 -16.90 -18.82 14.06
N ASN A 160 -16.63 -20.12 14.13
CA ASN A 160 -17.32 -21.04 15.04
C ASN A 160 -16.99 -20.79 16.50
N GLU A 161 -15.77 -20.38 16.82
CA GLU A 161 -15.35 -20.06 18.18
C GLU A 161 -15.94 -18.74 18.68
N LEU A 162 -16.05 -17.72 17.81
CA LEU A 162 -16.79 -16.49 18.11
C LEU A 162 -18.27 -16.78 18.32
N GLY A 163 -18.85 -17.68 17.51
CA GLY A 163 -20.24 -18.10 17.68
C GLY A 163 -20.54 -18.76 19.03
N LYS A 164 -19.53 -19.31 19.72
CA LYS A 164 -19.69 -19.89 21.07
C LYS A 164 -19.58 -18.85 22.18
N LYS A 165 -18.89 -17.74 21.93
CA LYS A 165 -18.70 -16.65 22.91
C LYS A 165 -19.87 -15.66 22.92
N SER A 166 -20.65 -15.58 21.84
CA SER A 166 -21.79 -14.66 21.71
C SER A 166 -21.40 -13.18 21.96
N GLU A 167 -20.21 -12.79 21.52
CA GLU A 167 -19.73 -11.41 21.58
C GLU A 167 -19.76 -10.80 20.17
N ASP A 168 -20.37 -9.62 20.03
CA ASP A 168 -20.39 -8.88 18.76
C ASP A 168 -19.06 -8.13 18.57
N VAL A 169 -18.47 -8.31 17.39
CA VAL A 169 -17.15 -7.79 17.03
C VAL A 169 -17.26 -6.92 15.80
N ILE A 170 -16.72 -5.70 15.90
CA ILE A 170 -16.66 -4.78 14.76
C ILE A 170 -15.23 -4.79 14.18
N LEU A 171 -15.08 -5.30 12.97
CA LEU A 171 -13.84 -5.27 12.21
C LEU A 171 -13.83 -4.04 11.31
N VAL A 172 -12.98 -3.07 11.62
CA VAL A 172 -12.80 -1.85 10.83
C VAL A 172 -11.58 -2.02 9.92
N ILE A 173 -11.80 -2.02 8.60
CA ILE A 173 -10.75 -2.18 7.59
C ILE A 173 -10.57 -0.86 6.84
N ASN A 174 -9.42 -0.21 7.05
CA ASN A 174 -9.02 0.95 6.29
C ASN A 174 -8.42 0.51 4.94
N ASN A 175 -8.96 1.02 3.83
CA ASN A 175 -8.57 0.69 2.46
C ASN A 175 -8.60 -0.83 2.21
N ILE A 176 -9.79 -1.42 2.04
CA ILE A 176 -9.92 -2.85 1.69
C ILE A 176 -9.14 -3.24 0.42
N ASP A 177 -8.86 -2.25 -0.42
CA ASP A 177 -7.93 -2.29 -1.53
C ASP A 177 -6.47 -2.24 -1.07
N GLY A 178 -6.08 -2.90 0.01
CA GLY A 178 -4.67 -2.99 0.35
C GLY A 178 -3.88 -3.68 -0.75
N VAL A 179 -2.65 -3.28 -1.03
CA VAL A 179 -1.80 -4.08 -1.97
C VAL A 179 -1.64 -5.52 -1.47
N GLY A 180 -1.59 -5.73 -0.15
CA GLY A 180 -1.57 -7.05 0.48
C GLY A 180 -2.90 -7.83 0.44
N LEU A 181 -4.01 -7.19 0.02
CA LEU A 181 -5.33 -7.80 -0.20
C LEU A 181 -5.72 -7.86 -1.69
N ARG A 182 -4.89 -7.27 -2.57
CA ARG A 182 -5.13 -7.05 -4.00
C ARG A 182 -4.46 -8.07 -4.92
N HIS A 183 -3.67 -9.06 -4.47
CA HIS A 183 -2.90 -9.83 -5.46
C HIS A 183 -3.81 -10.63 -6.39
N LEU A 184 -3.78 -10.17 -7.63
CA LEU A 184 -4.58 -10.57 -8.76
C LEU A 184 -4.29 -12.00 -9.25
N PHE A 185 -3.27 -12.69 -8.70
CA PHE A 185 -2.84 -14.02 -9.14
C PHE A 185 -3.14 -15.12 -8.13
N VAL A 186 -4.16 -15.94 -8.45
CA VAL A 186 -4.49 -17.35 -8.10
C VAL A 186 -4.43 -17.78 -6.61
N ARG A 187 -3.49 -17.30 -5.80
CA ARG A 187 -3.35 -17.66 -4.38
C ARG A 187 -4.29 -16.89 -3.45
N GLU A 188 -4.96 -15.83 -3.91
CA GLU A 188 -5.70 -14.89 -3.05
C GLU A 188 -7.21 -14.80 -3.27
N ALA A 189 -7.78 -15.53 -4.23
CA ALA A 189 -9.19 -15.91 -4.14
C ALA A 189 -9.48 -16.52 -2.75
N VAL A 190 -8.49 -17.22 -2.18
CA VAL A 190 -8.48 -17.76 -0.82
C VAL A 190 -8.52 -16.69 0.28
N GLN A 191 -7.90 -15.52 0.09
CA GLN A 191 -7.90 -14.45 1.12
C GLN A 191 -9.24 -13.73 1.18
N GLN A 192 -9.78 -13.35 0.02
CA GLN A 192 -11.13 -12.78 -0.06
C GLN A 192 -12.18 -13.81 0.37
N GLN A 193 -12.00 -15.09 0.03
CA GLN A 193 -12.86 -16.17 0.53
C GLN A 193 -12.78 -16.35 2.04
N ALA A 194 -11.60 -16.20 2.66
CA ALA A 194 -11.48 -16.22 4.10
C ALA A 194 -12.21 -15.04 4.76
N LEU A 195 -12.14 -13.85 4.16
CA LEU A 195 -12.88 -12.68 4.64
C LEU A 195 -14.39 -12.84 4.45
N ILE A 196 -14.83 -13.54 3.40
CA ILE A 196 -16.24 -13.94 3.21
C ILE A 196 -16.70 -14.90 4.32
N GLU A 197 -15.89 -15.89 4.69
CA GLU A 197 -16.25 -16.79 5.80
C GLU A 197 -16.38 -16.03 7.12
N LEU A 198 -15.58 -14.98 7.34
CA LEU A 198 -15.77 -14.07 8.47
C LEU A 198 -17.05 -13.23 8.34
N ALA A 199 -17.34 -12.71 7.14
CA ALA A 199 -18.51 -11.88 6.89
C ALA A 199 -19.84 -12.63 7.02
N LYS A 200 -19.85 -13.95 6.81
CA LYS A 200 -21.01 -14.82 7.05
C LYS A 200 -21.39 -14.92 8.53
N CYS A 201 -20.46 -14.63 9.44
CA CYS A 201 -20.72 -14.70 10.86
C CYS A 201 -21.61 -13.54 11.31
N LYS A 202 -22.74 -13.86 11.96
CA LYS A 202 -23.63 -12.84 12.51
C LYS A 202 -22.99 -11.96 13.59
N TYR A 203 -21.98 -12.49 14.28
CA TYR A 203 -21.27 -11.82 15.36
C TYR A 203 -20.10 -10.95 14.86
N ILE A 204 -19.74 -11.01 13.56
CA ILE A 204 -18.67 -10.20 12.99
C ILE A 204 -19.29 -9.19 12.04
N HIS A 205 -19.11 -7.92 12.37
CA HIS A 205 -19.56 -6.81 11.56
C HIS A 205 -18.37 -6.15 10.88
N ILE A 206 -18.38 -6.07 9.56
CA ILE A 206 -17.28 -5.48 8.79
C ILE A 206 -17.65 -4.05 8.41
N VAL A 207 -16.78 -3.11 8.75
CA VAL A 207 -16.82 -1.73 8.27
C VAL A 207 -15.56 -1.49 7.47
N ALA A 208 -15.69 -1.39 6.17
CA ALA A 208 -14.58 -1.23 5.25
C ALA A 208 -14.62 0.14 4.56
N SER A 209 -13.46 0.69 4.24
CA SER A 209 -13.34 1.84 3.34
C SER A 209 -12.72 1.43 2.00
N MET A 210 -13.18 2.10 0.94
CA MET A 210 -12.78 1.86 -0.43
C MET A 210 -12.29 3.16 -1.09
N ASP A 211 -11.16 3.07 -1.78
CA ASP A 211 -10.55 4.22 -2.47
C ASP A 211 -10.33 3.97 -3.96
N HIS A 212 -10.16 2.71 -4.36
CA HIS A 212 -9.89 2.40 -5.75
C HIS A 212 -11.19 2.33 -6.56
N PHE A 213 -11.19 2.83 -7.80
CA PHE A 213 -12.38 2.75 -8.66
C PHE A 213 -12.70 1.30 -9.08
N ASN A 214 -11.66 0.47 -9.26
CA ASN A 214 -11.81 -0.92 -9.69
C ASN A 214 -12.07 -1.91 -8.53
N THR A 215 -12.26 -1.44 -7.30
CA THR A 215 -12.54 -2.34 -6.16
C THR A 215 -13.76 -3.23 -6.35
N PRO A 216 -14.89 -2.73 -6.90
CA PRO A 216 -16.04 -3.60 -7.12
C PRO A 216 -15.72 -4.73 -8.10
N SER A 217 -14.70 -4.59 -8.94
CA SER A 217 -14.22 -5.64 -9.84
C SER A 217 -13.50 -6.79 -9.13
N LEU A 218 -13.10 -6.61 -7.86
CA LEU A 218 -12.50 -7.68 -7.06
C LEU A 218 -13.53 -8.74 -6.63
N TRP A 219 -14.81 -8.39 -6.60
CA TRP A 219 -15.86 -9.25 -6.08
C TRP A 219 -16.69 -9.86 -7.19
N SER A 220 -16.91 -11.17 -7.12
CA SER A 220 -17.97 -11.80 -7.90
C SER A 220 -19.34 -11.49 -7.28
N TRP A 221 -20.40 -11.68 -8.06
CA TRP A 221 -21.77 -11.48 -7.60
C TRP A 221 -22.13 -12.36 -6.38
N GLU A 222 -21.56 -13.56 -6.28
CA GLU A 222 -21.74 -14.47 -5.14
C GLU A 222 -21.06 -13.90 -3.88
N MET A 223 -19.85 -13.38 -4.03
CA MET A 223 -19.09 -12.77 -2.93
C MET A 223 -19.83 -11.56 -2.35
N LEU A 224 -20.39 -10.71 -3.21
CA LEU A 224 -21.22 -9.57 -2.80
C LEU A 224 -22.47 -10.01 -2.01
N GLY A 225 -23.09 -11.12 -2.41
CA GLY A 225 -24.23 -11.70 -1.69
C GLY A 225 -23.88 -12.11 -0.26
N PHE A 226 -22.69 -12.67 -0.04
CA PHE A 226 -22.22 -13.02 1.31
C PHE A 226 -21.78 -11.81 2.14
N TYR A 227 -21.17 -10.81 1.50
CA TYR A 227 -20.76 -9.60 2.20
C TYR A 227 -21.94 -8.73 2.64
N ASN A 228 -23.06 -8.73 1.90
CA ASN A 228 -24.24 -7.91 2.20
C ASN A 228 -23.87 -6.45 2.54
N PHE A 229 -23.04 -5.83 1.69
CA PHE A 229 -22.54 -4.48 1.92
C PHE A 229 -23.62 -3.42 1.68
N LEU A 230 -23.80 -2.54 2.66
CA LEU A 230 -24.46 -1.26 2.50
C LEU A 230 -23.44 -0.20 2.10
N TRP A 231 -23.70 0.42 0.95
CA TRP A 231 -22.82 1.43 0.37
C TRP A 231 -23.10 2.79 0.97
N VAL A 232 -22.16 3.31 1.78
CA VAL A 232 -22.25 4.62 2.41
C VAL A 232 -21.34 5.60 1.68
N LYS A 233 -21.93 6.67 1.12
CA LYS A 233 -21.18 7.73 0.46
C LYS A 233 -20.60 8.68 1.51
N ALA A 234 -19.28 8.73 1.61
CA ALA A 234 -18.56 9.70 2.44
C ALA A 234 -17.44 10.34 1.62
N SER A 235 -17.67 11.56 1.14
CA SER A 235 -16.68 12.34 0.36
C SER A 235 -16.06 13.41 1.25
N THR A 236 -14.99 13.04 1.95
CA THR A 236 -14.35 13.93 2.94
C THR A 236 -13.47 15.00 2.29
N MET A 237 -13.01 14.76 1.05
CA MET A 237 -12.03 15.57 0.31
C MET A 237 -10.72 15.84 1.07
N CYS A 238 -10.48 15.15 2.20
CA CYS A 238 -9.26 15.27 2.99
C CYS A 238 -8.07 14.67 2.26
N CYS A 239 -6.88 15.18 2.54
CA CYS A 239 -5.65 14.72 1.92
C CYS A 239 -5.27 13.30 2.38
N TYR A 240 -4.77 12.49 1.44
CA TYR A 240 -4.35 11.10 1.67
C TYR A 240 -2.95 11.01 2.31
N GLN A 241 -2.72 11.65 3.46
CA GLN A 241 -1.38 11.77 4.02
C GLN A 241 -0.80 10.40 4.43
N LEU A 242 -1.51 9.68 5.30
CA LEU A 242 -1.04 8.42 5.87
C LEU A 242 -1.01 7.30 4.83
N GLU A 243 -1.98 7.28 3.92
CA GLU A 243 -2.08 6.28 2.86
C GLU A 243 -0.96 6.45 1.82
N ILE A 244 -0.60 7.69 1.48
CA ILE A 244 0.53 7.98 0.57
C ILE A 244 1.87 7.69 1.26
N LEU A 245 2.02 8.05 2.54
CA LEU A 245 3.25 7.82 3.29
C LEU A 245 3.49 6.33 3.59
N ALA A 246 2.42 5.57 3.83
CA ALA A 246 2.50 4.15 4.14
C ALA A 246 2.42 3.25 2.90
N GLY A 247 1.83 3.74 1.81
CA GLY A 247 2.05 3.17 0.50
C GLY A 247 3.54 3.30 0.21
N GLU A 248 4.21 2.17 0.01
CA GLU A 248 5.62 2.05 -0.40
C GLU A 248 5.82 2.72 -1.76
N SER A 249 5.72 4.04 -1.80
CA SER A 249 5.98 4.84 -2.97
C SER A 249 7.49 5.00 -3.03
N LYS A 250 8.15 3.99 -3.60
CA LYS A 250 9.56 4.04 -4.00
C LYS A 250 9.89 5.21 -4.94
N LEU A 251 8.86 5.79 -5.57
CA LEU A 251 8.93 7.08 -6.28
C LEU A 251 9.38 8.23 -5.36
N LEU A 252 9.05 8.17 -4.07
CA LEU A 252 9.42 9.14 -3.03
C LEU A 252 10.62 8.72 -2.17
N LYS A 253 11.30 7.59 -2.47
CA LYS A 253 12.43 7.03 -1.69
C LYS A 253 12.13 6.93 -0.18
N LEU A 254 10.94 6.44 0.17
CA LEU A 254 10.48 6.32 1.55
C LEU A 254 11.06 5.11 2.32
N ASP A 255 11.80 4.23 1.65
CA ASP A 255 12.45 3.08 2.30
C ASP A 255 13.72 3.55 3.03
N SER A 256 13.55 3.99 4.27
CA SER A 256 14.65 4.06 5.22
C SER A 256 14.80 2.71 5.93
N SER A 257 15.93 2.06 5.68
CA SER A 257 16.56 0.97 6.43
C SER A 257 16.15 -0.48 6.09
N ASN A 258 17.15 -1.25 5.66
CA ASN A 258 17.32 -2.72 5.74
C ASN A 258 16.99 -3.68 4.58
N SER A 259 16.71 -3.24 3.34
CA SER A 259 16.82 -4.16 2.20
C SER A 259 17.96 -3.76 1.27
N ALA A 260 18.97 -4.62 1.12
CA ALA A 260 19.98 -4.52 0.05
C ALA A 260 19.38 -4.65 -1.37
N TYR A 261 18.06 -4.86 -1.44
CA TYR A 261 17.28 -5.08 -2.65
C TYR A 261 16.24 -3.95 -2.73
N ASP A 262 16.48 -3.00 -3.63
CA ASP A 262 15.71 -1.76 -3.77
C ASP A 262 14.40 -1.95 -4.56
N HIS A 263 14.02 -3.17 -4.98
CA HIS A 263 12.88 -3.39 -5.90
C HIS A 263 11.75 -4.22 -5.28
N THR A 264 10.50 -3.74 -5.36
CA THR A 264 9.31 -4.57 -5.11
C THR A 264 8.95 -5.34 -6.39
N SER A 265 8.15 -6.41 -6.28
CA SER A 265 7.68 -7.16 -7.46
C SER A 265 6.92 -6.27 -8.46
N ALA A 266 6.10 -5.34 -7.97
CA ALA A 266 5.39 -4.38 -8.81
C ALA A 266 6.34 -3.38 -9.51
N SER A 267 7.41 -2.92 -8.84
CA SER A 267 8.40 -2.05 -9.51
C SER A 267 9.19 -2.83 -10.56
N LEU A 268 9.50 -4.11 -10.32
CA LEU A 268 10.10 -4.99 -11.31
C LEU A 268 9.18 -5.22 -12.51
N GLU A 269 7.87 -5.35 -12.32
CA GLU A 269 6.93 -5.48 -13.43
C GLU A 269 6.88 -4.23 -14.32
N VAL A 270 6.91 -3.04 -13.71
CA VAL A 270 6.95 -1.77 -14.46
C VAL A 270 8.27 -1.61 -15.19
N ILE A 271 9.40 -1.89 -14.53
CA ILE A 271 10.73 -1.88 -15.16
C ILE A 271 10.79 -2.91 -16.29
N TRP A 272 10.25 -4.11 -16.05
CA TRP A 272 10.14 -5.16 -17.05
C TRP A 272 9.35 -4.67 -18.26
N GLN A 273 8.20 -4.03 -18.06
CA GLN A 273 7.39 -3.47 -19.13
C GLN A 273 8.11 -2.32 -19.88
N ALA A 274 8.94 -1.53 -19.19
CA ALA A 274 9.71 -0.45 -19.80
C ALA A 274 10.92 -0.93 -20.63
N LEU A 275 11.53 -2.06 -20.25
CA LEU A 275 12.70 -2.63 -20.93
C LEU A 275 12.38 -3.09 -22.36
N THR A 276 13.33 -2.88 -23.27
CA THR A 276 13.27 -3.42 -24.64
C THR A 276 13.30 -4.95 -24.64
N LEU A 277 12.80 -5.60 -25.69
CA LEU A 277 12.81 -7.07 -25.81
C LEU A 277 14.23 -7.64 -25.72
N ASN A 278 15.22 -6.98 -26.33
CA ASN A 278 16.62 -7.40 -26.26
C ASN A 278 17.17 -7.25 -24.85
N SER A 279 16.90 -6.12 -24.17
CA SER A 279 17.29 -5.91 -22.76
C SER A 279 16.68 -6.99 -21.84
N ARG A 280 15.41 -7.37 -22.06
CA ARG A 280 14.75 -8.46 -21.29
C ARG A 280 15.41 -9.81 -21.52
N MET A 281 15.73 -10.16 -22.78
CA MET A 281 16.36 -11.44 -23.11
C MET A 281 17.78 -11.54 -22.54
N ILE A 282 18.55 -10.45 -22.59
CA ILE A 282 19.86 -10.34 -21.93
C ILE A 282 19.69 -10.53 -20.42
N PHE A 283 18.72 -9.86 -19.80
CA PHE A 283 18.47 -9.98 -18.37
C PHE A 283 18.06 -11.41 -17.96
N VAL A 284 17.22 -12.10 -18.73
CA VAL A 284 16.88 -13.53 -18.52
C VAL A 284 18.13 -14.40 -18.63
N LYS A 285 19.02 -14.12 -19.58
CA LYS A 285 20.27 -14.88 -19.74
C LYS A 285 21.19 -14.69 -18.53
N ILE A 286 21.34 -13.46 -18.05
CA ILE A 286 22.10 -13.12 -16.84
C ILE A 286 21.53 -13.88 -15.64
N ILE A 287 20.20 -13.86 -15.45
CA ILE A 287 19.54 -14.59 -14.36
C ILE A 287 19.81 -16.10 -14.45
N LYS A 288 19.64 -16.71 -15.63
CA LYS A 288 19.91 -18.14 -15.83
C LYS A 288 21.35 -18.50 -15.49
N MET A 289 22.32 -17.67 -15.90
CA MET A 289 23.72 -17.88 -15.58
C MET A 289 24.00 -17.71 -14.09
N PHE A 290 23.40 -16.70 -13.46
CA PHE A 290 23.58 -16.42 -12.04
C PHE A 290 23.10 -17.59 -11.17
N PHE A 291 21.92 -18.14 -11.46
CA PHE A 291 21.39 -19.31 -10.73
C PHE A 291 22.16 -20.60 -11.00
N ASN A 292 22.66 -20.80 -12.22
CA ASN A 292 23.43 -22.00 -12.57
C ASN A 292 24.81 -22.03 -11.90
N TYR A 293 25.50 -20.89 -11.80
CA TYR A 293 26.88 -20.83 -11.32
C TYR A 293 27.01 -20.33 -9.87
N ASN A 294 25.99 -19.67 -9.30
CA ASN A 294 26.01 -19.03 -7.98
C ASN A 294 27.26 -18.15 -7.73
N LYS A 295 27.81 -17.58 -8.80
CA LYS A 295 29.00 -16.75 -8.82
C LYS A 295 28.74 -15.50 -9.67
N PRO A 296 29.41 -14.37 -9.36
CA PRO A 296 29.35 -13.19 -10.22
C PRO A 296 29.87 -13.54 -11.61
N ILE A 297 29.19 -13.03 -12.64
CA ILE A 297 29.42 -13.39 -14.04
C ILE A 297 30.48 -12.45 -14.62
N GLU A 298 31.48 -13.01 -15.28
CA GLU A 298 32.47 -12.22 -16.01
C GLU A 298 31.87 -11.67 -17.31
N PHE A 299 32.16 -10.40 -17.62
CA PHE A 299 31.64 -9.72 -18.81
C PHE A 299 31.97 -10.45 -20.12
N SER A 300 33.17 -11.01 -20.25
CA SER A 300 33.64 -11.77 -21.41
C SER A 300 32.71 -12.95 -21.73
N ILE A 301 32.38 -13.75 -20.71
CA ILE A 301 31.50 -14.93 -20.83
C ILE A 301 30.06 -14.51 -21.17
N LEU A 302 29.59 -13.39 -20.60
CA LEU A 302 28.27 -12.86 -20.93
C LEU A 302 28.21 -12.40 -22.39
N TYR A 303 29.25 -11.73 -22.87
CA TYR A 303 29.33 -11.22 -24.24
C TYR A 303 29.33 -12.36 -25.27
N ASP A 304 30.15 -13.38 -25.07
CA ASP A 304 30.20 -14.53 -25.98
C ASP A 304 28.84 -15.22 -26.09
N ARG A 305 28.17 -15.42 -24.95
CA ARG A 305 26.84 -16.05 -24.93
C ARG A 305 25.72 -15.16 -25.46
N ALA A 306 25.83 -13.84 -25.32
CA ALA A 306 24.88 -12.91 -25.90
C ALA A 306 25.04 -12.84 -27.43
N LYS A 307 26.27 -13.03 -27.92
CA LYS A 307 26.57 -13.12 -29.35
C LYS A 307 26.07 -14.42 -29.97
N ASP A 308 26.25 -15.55 -29.27
CA ASP A 308 25.72 -16.86 -29.72
C ASP A 308 24.21 -16.86 -29.91
N ASP A 309 23.47 -16.14 -29.05
CA ASP A 309 22.02 -16.01 -29.12
C ASP A 309 21.57 -14.87 -30.07
N PHE A 310 22.50 -14.22 -30.79
CA PHE A 310 22.24 -13.07 -31.67
C PHE A 310 21.53 -11.89 -30.97
N LEU A 311 21.71 -11.73 -29.65
CA LEU A 311 21.09 -10.64 -28.89
C LEU A 311 21.81 -9.31 -29.09
N VAL A 312 23.11 -9.35 -29.38
CA VAL A 312 23.96 -8.17 -29.50
C VAL A 312 24.94 -8.30 -30.66
N ASN A 313 25.14 -7.19 -31.39
CA ASN A 313 26.06 -7.12 -32.52
C ASN A 313 27.46 -6.57 -32.16
N ASN A 314 27.56 -5.75 -31.11
CA ASN A 314 28.80 -5.10 -30.71
C ASN A 314 28.88 -4.96 -29.18
N ASP A 315 30.08 -5.00 -28.62
CA ASP A 315 30.37 -4.82 -27.19
C ASP A 315 29.69 -3.55 -26.64
N VAL A 316 29.80 -2.44 -27.37
CA VAL A 316 29.19 -1.15 -27.01
C VAL A 316 27.67 -1.25 -26.80
N VAL A 317 26.98 -2.07 -27.59
CA VAL A 317 25.52 -2.25 -27.48
C VAL A 317 25.18 -3.07 -26.23
N LEU A 318 25.99 -4.08 -25.88
CA LEU A 318 25.82 -4.81 -24.63
C LEU A 318 26.05 -3.89 -23.43
N GLN A 319 27.07 -3.04 -23.49
CA GLN A 319 27.34 -2.07 -22.42
C GLN A 319 26.20 -1.07 -22.25
N GLN A 320 25.57 -0.60 -23.32
CA GLN A 320 24.38 0.27 -23.24
C GLN A 320 23.22 -0.42 -22.52
N HIS A 321 22.92 -1.68 -22.87
CA HIS A 321 21.90 -2.46 -22.17
C HIS A 321 22.26 -2.72 -20.70
N LEU A 322 23.55 -2.93 -20.38
CA LEU A 322 23.98 -3.07 -18.99
C LEU A 322 23.87 -1.76 -18.21
N ILE A 323 24.17 -0.61 -18.83
CA ILE A 323 23.99 0.71 -18.20
C ILE A 323 22.51 0.94 -17.89
N GLU A 324 21.60 0.59 -18.81
CA GLU A 324 20.14 0.65 -18.56
C GLU A 324 19.75 -0.22 -17.33
N LEU A 325 20.29 -1.43 -17.23
CA LEU A 325 20.03 -2.33 -16.09
C LEU A 325 20.70 -1.85 -14.78
N LEU A 326 21.83 -1.15 -14.87
CA LEU A 326 22.53 -0.52 -13.73
C LEU A 326 21.78 0.73 -13.24
N ASP A 327 21.25 1.56 -14.14
CA ASP A 327 20.44 2.73 -13.82
C ASP A 327 19.15 2.32 -13.10
N HIS A 328 18.57 1.18 -13.50
CA HIS A 328 17.48 0.55 -12.80
C HIS A 328 17.90 -0.23 -11.55
N LYS A 329 19.19 -0.21 -11.15
CA LYS A 329 19.75 -0.94 -10.00
C LYS A 329 19.37 -2.43 -9.95
N LEU A 330 19.17 -3.08 -11.09
CA LEU A 330 18.87 -4.51 -11.15
C LEU A 330 20.14 -5.36 -10.98
N ILE A 331 21.27 -4.75 -11.30
CA ILE A 331 22.58 -5.36 -11.38
C ILE A 331 23.56 -4.45 -10.63
N SER A 332 24.60 -5.04 -10.05
CA SER A 332 25.79 -4.34 -9.59
C SER A 332 27.00 -4.78 -10.43
N LYS A 333 27.88 -3.82 -10.72
CA LYS A 333 29.12 -4.05 -11.46
C LYS A 333 30.29 -3.84 -10.52
N GLU A 334 31.08 -4.88 -10.33
CA GLU A 334 32.32 -4.83 -9.55
C GLU A 334 33.51 -4.99 -10.50
N GLN A 335 34.39 -3.99 -10.52
CA GLN A 335 35.67 -4.09 -11.23
C GLN A 335 36.73 -4.59 -10.24
N GLN A 336 37.32 -5.74 -10.53
CA GLN A 336 38.46 -6.23 -9.75
C GLN A 336 39.77 -5.59 -10.22
N LEU A 337 40.79 -5.64 -9.36
CA LEU A 337 42.14 -5.11 -9.61
C LEU A 337 42.80 -5.66 -10.89
N ASN A 338 42.31 -6.80 -11.39
CA ASN A 338 42.78 -7.45 -12.61
C ASN A 338 42.19 -6.87 -13.90
N GLY A 339 41.33 -5.85 -13.82
CA GLY A 339 40.66 -5.25 -14.98
C GLY A 339 39.49 -6.07 -15.54
N SER A 340 39.19 -7.23 -14.95
CA SER A 340 37.99 -8.01 -15.27
C SER A 340 36.76 -7.43 -14.60
N GLU A 341 35.70 -7.28 -15.38
CA GLU A 341 34.42 -6.75 -14.92
C GLU A 341 33.47 -7.88 -14.55
N TYR A 342 33.01 -7.86 -13.30
CA TYR A 342 32.08 -8.83 -12.77
C TYR A 342 30.69 -8.22 -12.57
N ILE A 343 29.69 -8.99 -12.95
CA ILE A 343 28.27 -8.63 -12.92
C ILE A 343 27.59 -9.49 -11.85
N SER A 344 27.06 -8.85 -10.82
CA SER A 344 26.25 -9.49 -9.78
C SER A 344 24.80 -9.01 -9.87
N VAL A 345 23.84 -9.92 -9.71
CA VAL A 345 22.42 -9.58 -9.73
C VAL A 345 21.97 -9.26 -8.30
N LEU A 346 21.34 -8.10 -8.11
CA LEU A 346 20.80 -7.67 -6.82
C LEU A 346 19.37 -8.20 -6.64
N VAL A 347 19.21 -9.53 -6.69
CA VAL A 347 17.92 -10.19 -6.45
C VAL A 347 18.10 -11.17 -5.30
N ASP A 348 17.15 -11.13 -4.36
CA ASP A 348 17.16 -12.00 -3.20
C ASP A 348 17.07 -13.47 -3.63
N LYS A 349 17.93 -14.34 -3.06
CA LYS A 349 17.99 -15.78 -3.38
C LYS A 349 16.72 -16.54 -2.99
N ASN A 350 15.82 -15.88 -2.27
CA ASN A 350 14.59 -16.45 -1.72
C ASN A 350 13.38 -16.39 -2.67
N VAL A 351 13.54 -15.86 -3.90
CA VAL A 351 12.52 -16.03 -4.94
C VAL A 351 12.60 -17.46 -5.48
N ASN A 352 12.00 -18.39 -4.74
CA ASN A 352 11.67 -19.71 -5.29
C ASN A 352 10.66 -19.50 -6.41
N ILE A 353 11.11 -19.63 -7.65
CA ILE A 353 10.26 -19.74 -8.84
C ILE A 353 9.46 -21.04 -8.76
#